data_AF-A0A925D1V7-F1
#
_entry.id   AF-A0A925D1V7-F1
#
_cell.length_a   1.000
_cell.length_b   1.000
_cell.length_c   1.000
_cell.angle_alpha   90.00
_cell.angle_beta   90.00
_cell.angle_gamma   90.00
#
_symmetry.space_group_name_H-M   'P 1'
#
loop_
_entity.id
_entity.type
_entity.pdbx_description
1 polymer ?
#
loop_
_entity_poly.entity_id
_entity_poly.type
_entity_poly.pdbx_seq_one_letter_code
_entity_poly.pdbx_strand_id
1 'polypeptide(L)'
;VILASNNKSNIDSAFIRRFNAIIHFPFPSPQERERIWRVAFPPKGSLDDQLDLQSLATKYELSGSAIVSVLHYASLQTIYRNSTVLCKKDVLEGIKREYEKEERVFHK
;
A
#
# COMPACT_ATOMS: atom_id res chain seq x y z
N VAL A 1 -15.63 -20.56 -12.31
CA VAL A 1 -15.53 -19.14 -12.76
C VAL A 1 -15.07 -18.32 -11.57
N ILE A 2 -14.12 -17.40 -11.75
CA ILE A 2 -13.67 -16.45 -10.73
C ILE A 2 -14.00 -15.05 -11.23
N LEU A 3 -14.63 -14.23 -10.38
CA LEU A 3 -14.96 -12.84 -10.68
C LEU A 3 -14.38 -11.95 -9.57
N ALA A 4 -14.00 -10.74 -9.95
CA ALA A 4 -13.57 -9.69 -9.02
C ALA A 4 -14.33 -8.40 -9.35
N SER A 5 -14.84 -7.72 -8.32
CA SER A 5 -15.52 -6.43 -8.45
C SER A 5 -15.16 -5.56 -7.25
N ASN A 6 -14.95 -4.28 -7.51
CA ASN A 6 -14.81 -3.24 -6.49
C ASN A 6 -16.17 -2.63 -6.08
N ASN A 7 -17.27 -2.99 -6.75
CA ASN A 7 -18.59 -2.44 -6.51
C ASN A 7 -19.64 -3.56 -6.39
N LYS A 8 -19.80 -4.07 -5.16
CA LYS A 8 -20.75 -5.15 -4.86
C LYS A 8 -22.21 -4.69 -4.94
N SER A 9 -22.53 -3.45 -4.56
CA SER A 9 -23.91 -2.97 -4.52
C SER A 9 -24.55 -2.89 -5.89
N ASN A 10 -23.74 -2.81 -6.95
CA ASN A 10 -24.20 -2.79 -8.33
C ASN A 10 -24.40 -4.19 -8.96
N ILE A 11 -24.22 -5.26 -8.18
CA ILE A 11 -24.40 -6.64 -8.66
C ILE A 11 -25.82 -7.12 -8.34
N ASP A 12 -26.52 -7.60 -9.37
CA ASP A 12 -27.87 -8.12 -9.25
C ASP A 12 -27.95 -9.31 -8.26
N SER A 13 -28.94 -9.26 -7.37
CA SER A 13 -29.12 -10.27 -6.31
C SER A 13 -29.37 -11.69 -6.84
N ALA A 14 -30.00 -11.85 -8.00
CA ALA A 14 -30.21 -13.15 -8.64
C ALA A 14 -28.89 -13.72 -9.20
N PHE A 15 -27.93 -12.85 -9.57
CA PHE A 15 -26.59 -13.27 -9.95
C PHE A 15 -25.78 -13.70 -8.73
N ILE A 16 -25.89 -12.96 -7.61
CA ILE A 16 -25.21 -13.27 -6.35
C ILE A 16 -25.54 -14.69 -5.84
N ARG A 17 -26.80 -15.12 -5.95
CA ARG A 17 -27.26 -16.45 -5.51
C ARG A 17 -26.60 -17.61 -6.25
N ARG A 18 -25.97 -17.36 -7.41
CA ARG A 18 -25.28 -18.38 -8.21
C ARG A 18 -23.81 -18.56 -7.81
N PHE A 19 -23.29 -17.74 -6.90
CA PHE A 19 -21.91 -17.89 -6.41
C PHE A 19 -21.84 -18.87 -5.24
N ASN A 20 -20.89 -19.80 -5.30
CA ASN A 20 -20.65 -20.76 -4.22
C ASN A 20 -19.95 -20.10 -3.01
N ALA A 21 -19.18 -19.04 -3.24
CA ALA A 21 -18.47 -18.30 -2.20
C ALA A 21 -18.35 -16.82 -2.60
N ILE A 22 -18.41 -15.94 -1.61
CA ILE A 22 -18.15 -14.50 -1.76
C ILE A 22 -17.11 -14.13 -0.72
N ILE A 23 -15.92 -13.79 -1.20
CA ILE A 23 -14.80 -13.42 -0.32
C ILE A 23 -14.71 -11.91 -0.27
N HIS A 24 -14.81 -11.35 0.94
CA HIS A 24 -14.64 -9.92 1.16
C HIS A 24 -13.17 -9.62 1.48
N PHE A 25 -12.60 -8.64 0.79
CA PHE A 25 -11.26 -8.14 1.02
C PHE A 25 -11.37 -6.75 1.67
N PRO A 26 -11.32 -6.66 3.00
CA PRO A 26 -11.34 -5.37 3.69
C PRO A 26 -10.02 -4.62 3.49
N PHE A 27 -9.97 -3.36 3.93
CA PHE A 27 -8.70 -2.65 4.04
C PHE A 27 -7.75 -3.42 4.99
N PRO A 28 -6.46 -3.52 4.67
CA PRO A 28 -5.50 -4.28 5.47
C PRO A 28 -5.33 -3.65 6.85
N SER A 29 -5.32 -4.47 7.90
CA SER A 29 -4.95 -4.10 9.27
C SER A 29 -3.49 -3.60 9.34
N PRO A 30 -3.08 -2.93 10.44
CA PRO A 30 -1.69 -2.53 10.63
C PRO A 30 -0.69 -3.68 10.44
N GLN A 31 -0.98 -4.86 10.98
CA GLN A 31 -0.12 -6.04 10.89
C GLN A 31 -0.02 -6.55 9.44
N GLU A 32 -1.13 -6.54 8.71
CA GLU A 32 -1.14 -6.90 7.29
C GLU A 32 -0.40 -5.86 6.44
N ARG A 33 -0.54 -4.57 6.73
CA ARG A 33 0.23 -3.51 6.05
C ARG A 33 1.73 -3.67 6.28
N GLU A 34 2.17 -3.96 7.50
CA GLU A 34 3.57 -4.25 7.79
C GLU A 34 4.09 -5.43 6.95
N ARG A 35 3.29 -6.49 6.84
CA ARG A 35 3.61 -7.63 5.98
C ARG A 35 3.70 -7.23 4.51
N ILE A 36 2.76 -6.42 4.02
CA ILE A 36 2.79 -5.90 2.64
C ILE A 36 4.06 -5.08 2.42
N TRP A 37 4.42 -4.17 3.34
CA TRP A 37 5.65 -3.40 3.27
C TRP A 37 6.89 -4.29 3.14
N ARG A 38 7.01 -5.33 3.98
CA ARG A 38 8.14 -6.26 3.94
C ARG A 38 8.21 -7.05 2.62
N VAL A 39 7.06 -7.48 2.09
CA VAL A 39 7.01 -8.27 0.85
C VAL A 39 7.24 -7.40 -0.38
N ALA A 40 6.71 -6.17 -0.38
CA ALA A 40 6.84 -5.24 -1.49
C ALA A 40 8.23 -4.58 -1.55
N PHE A 41 9.00 -4.63 -0.45
CA PHE A 41 10.31 -4.00 -0.38
C PHE A 41 11.28 -4.60 -1.43
N PRO A 42 11.97 -3.76 -2.23
CA PRO A 42 12.82 -4.25 -3.30
C PRO A 42 14.06 -4.97 -2.74
N PRO A 43 14.43 -6.16 -3.27
CA PRO A 43 15.55 -6.95 -2.75
C PRO A 43 16.93 -6.29 -2.94
N LYS A 44 17.04 -5.32 -3.86
CA LYS A 44 18.28 -4.57 -4.13
C LYS A 44 18.41 -3.28 -3.32
N GLY A 45 17.35 -2.88 -2.62
CA GLY A 45 17.37 -1.70 -1.76
C GLY A 45 17.80 -2.07 -0.34
N SER A 46 18.41 -1.13 0.36
CA SER A 46 18.57 -1.18 1.82
C SER A 46 17.61 -0.20 2.47
N LEU A 47 17.03 -0.59 3.60
CA LEU A 47 16.27 0.33 4.45
C LEU A 47 17.23 1.23 5.21
N ASP A 48 16.89 2.51 5.31
CA ASP A 48 17.49 3.42 6.27
C ASP A 48 17.16 2.94 7.70
N ASP A 49 18.15 2.93 8.61
CA ASP A 49 17.99 2.51 10.00
C ASP A 49 16.90 3.32 10.74
N GLN A 50 16.58 4.52 10.26
CA GLN A 50 15.51 5.36 10.81
C GLN A 50 14.10 4.96 10.35
N LEU A 51 13.98 4.00 9.42
CA LEU A 51 12.71 3.58 8.85
C LEU A 51 12.15 2.34 9.55
N ASP A 52 11.28 2.57 10.53
CA ASP A 52 10.50 1.50 11.13
C ASP A 52 9.21 1.23 10.34
N LEU A 53 9.19 0.11 9.62
CA LEU A 53 8.02 -0.33 8.85
C LEU A 53 6.79 -0.60 9.72
N GLN A 54 6.98 -1.03 10.97
CA GLN A 54 5.87 -1.28 11.89
C GLN A 54 5.20 0.03 12.29
N SER A 55 6.01 1.05 12.62
CA SER A 55 5.51 2.41 12.88
C SER A 55 4.79 3.00 11.67
N LEU A 56 5.32 2.84 10.45
CA LEU A 56 4.66 3.31 9.23
C LEU A 56 3.32 2.61 9.01
N ALA A 57 3.28 1.29 9.14
CA ALA A 57 2.07 0.50 8.97
C ALA A 57 0.99 0.84 10.00
N THR A 58 1.39 1.20 11.22
CA THR A 58 0.47 1.63 12.28
C THR A 58 -0.06 3.04 12.03
N LYS A 59 0.82 3.98 11.66
CA LYS A 59 0.46 5.40 11.50
C LYS A 59 -0.33 5.71 10.24
N TYR A 60 -0.04 5.01 9.14
CA TYR A 60 -0.62 5.30 7.84
C TYR A 60 -1.51 4.16 7.35
N GLU A 61 -2.79 4.45 7.17
CA GLU A 61 -3.78 3.53 6.65
C GLU A 61 -3.77 3.57 5.12
N LEU A 62 -2.95 2.72 4.53
CA LEU A 62 -2.74 2.60 3.09
C LEU A 62 -3.32 1.30 2.55
N SER A 63 -3.83 1.36 1.32
CA SER A 63 -4.13 0.15 0.54
C SER A 63 -2.84 -0.56 0.12
N GLY A 64 -2.93 -1.84 -0.24
CA GLY A 64 -1.76 -2.58 -0.74
C GLY A 64 -1.16 -1.95 -1.99
N SER A 65 -1.99 -1.46 -2.91
CA SER A 65 -1.55 -0.73 -4.10
C SER A 65 -0.86 0.60 -3.75
N ALA A 66 -1.37 1.33 -2.75
CA ALA A 66 -0.73 2.57 -2.31
C ALA A 66 0.66 2.31 -1.72
N ILE A 67 0.85 1.28 -0.90
CA ILE A 67 2.17 0.89 -0.37
C ILE A 67 3.18 0.64 -1.50
N VAL A 68 2.78 -0.10 -2.54
CA VAL A 68 3.63 -0.36 -3.71
C VAL A 68 3.97 0.94 -4.46
N SER A 69 2.99 1.83 -4.64
CA SER A 69 3.23 3.14 -5.26
C SER A 69 4.23 3.98 -4.47
N VAL A 70 4.14 4.00 -3.14
CA VAL A 70 5.11 4.69 -2.28
C VAL A 70 6.52 4.12 -2.49
N LEU A 71 6.65 2.79 -2.49
CA LEU A 71 7.95 2.13 -2.68
C LEU A 71 8.52 2.43 -4.06
N HIS A 72 7.71 2.43 -5.12
CA HIS A 72 8.15 2.81 -6.46
C HIS A 72 8.65 4.25 -6.49
N TYR A 73 7.89 5.19 -5.90
CA TYR A 73 8.30 6.58 -5.81
C TYR A 73 9.64 6.71 -5.07
N ALA A 74 9.76 6.13 -3.88
CA ALA A 74 10.97 6.20 -3.07
C ALA A 74 12.18 5.52 -3.75
N SER A 75 11.95 4.42 -4.47
CA SER A 75 12.99 3.74 -5.25
C SER A 75 13.50 4.63 -6.39
N LEU A 76 12.59 5.31 -7.11
CA LEU A 76 12.99 6.24 -8.17
C LEU A 76 13.81 7.41 -7.63
N GLN A 77 13.41 7.99 -6.49
CA GLN A 77 14.19 9.05 -5.83
C GLN A 77 15.58 8.55 -5.38
N THR A 78 15.64 7.31 -4.89
CA THR A 78 16.90 6.67 -4.48
C THR A 78 17.85 6.49 -5.66
N ILE A 79 17.35 5.99 -6.79
CA ILE A 79 18.10 5.83 -8.04
C ILE A 79 18.56 7.18 -8.60
N TYR A 80 17.69 8.20 -8.59
CA TYR A 80 18.03 9.54 -9.06
C TYR A 80 19.24 10.14 -8.32
N ARG A 81 19.43 9.78 -7.06
CA ARG A 81 20.56 10.21 -6.23
C ARG A 81 21.79 9.28 -6.30
N ASN A 82 21.77 8.28 -7.19
CA ASN A 82 22.80 7.22 -7.28
C ASN A 82 23.04 6.50 -5.94
N SER A 83 21.97 6.25 -5.17
CA SER A 83 22.02 5.53 -3.90
C SER A 83 21.29 4.19 -4.00
N THR A 84 21.51 3.33 -3.01
CA THR A 84 20.77 2.08 -2.79
C THR A 84 19.95 2.10 -1.50
N VAL A 85 20.03 3.19 -0.72
CA VAL A 85 19.35 3.32 0.56
C VAL A 85 18.05 4.10 0.38
N LEU A 86 16.93 3.45 0.69
CA LEU A 86 15.61 4.10 0.74
C LEU A 86 15.51 4.91 2.03
N CYS A 87 15.65 6.23 1.92
CA CYS A 87 15.61 7.11 3.07
C CYS A 87 14.16 7.40 3.50
N LYS A 88 14.01 7.67 4.80
CA LYS A 88 12.70 7.98 5.40
C LYS A 88 11.98 9.15 4.74
N LYS A 89 12.73 10.17 4.30
CA LYS A 89 12.17 11.36 3.66
C LYS A 89 11.35 11.02 2.41
N ASP A 90 11.88 10.16 1.54
CA ASP A 90 11.18 9.84 0.28
C ASP A 90 9.98 8.94 0.51
N VAL A 91 10.07 8.02 1.48
CA VAL A 91 8.95 7.17 1.85
C VAL A 91 7.81 8.04 2.39
N LEU A 92 8.09 8.97 3.31
CA LEU A 92 7.09 9.90 3.83
C LEU A 92 6.50 10.80 2.75
N GLU A 93 7.31 11.31 1.82
CA GLU A 93 6.81 12.10 0.70
C GLU A 93 5.93 11.25 -0.24
N GLY A 94 6.31 10.00 -0.50
CA GLY A 94 5.49 9.06 -1.25
C GLY A 94 4.14 8.81 -0.57
N ILE A 95 4.14 8.59 0.76
CA ILE A 95 2.90 8.40 1.54
C ILE A 95 2.01 9.64 1.41
N LYS A 96 2.59 10.83 1.59
CA LYS A 96 1.88 12.10 1.42
C LYS A 96 1.22 12.20 0.05
N ARG A 97 1.94 11.84 -1.03
CA ARG A 97 1.41 11.85 -2.40
C ARG A 97 0.24 10.87 -2.59
N GLU A 98 0.29 9.69 -1.97
CA GLU A 98 -0.83 8.74 -2.03
C GLU A 98 -2.05 9.24 -1.24
N TYR A 99 -1.85 9.89 -0.10
CA TYR A 99 -2.94 10.54 0.65
C TYR A 99 -3.59 11.68 -0.15
N GLU A 100 -2.79 12.52 -0.81
CA GLU A 100 -3.29 13.61 -1.66
C GLU A 100 -4.13 13.10 -2.85
N LYS A 101 -3.74 11.96 -3.45
CA LYS A 101 -4.52 11.32 -4.54
C LYS A 101 -5.88 10.79 -4.07
N GLU A 102 -5.96 10.35 -2.81
CA GLU A 102 -7.19 9.86 -2.19
C GLU A 102 -8.01 11.01 -1.55
N GLU A 103 -7.61 12.27 -1.73
CA GLU A 103 -8.20 13.46 -1.09
C GLU A 103 -8.19 13.38 0.46
N ARG A 104 -7.23 12.65 1.03
CA ARG A 104 -7.06 12.45 2.48
C ARG A 104 -6.02 13.41 3.06
N VAL A 105 -6.24 13.84 4.30
CA VAL A 105 -5.30 14.72 5.01
C VAL A 105 -4.10 13.93 5.52
N PHE A 106 -2.89 14.34 5.13
CA PHE A 106 -1.65 13.76 5.63
C PHE A 106 -1.21 14.44 6.94
N HIS A 107 -1.06 13.66 8.02
CA HIS A 107 -0.51 14.12 9.29
C HIS A 107 0.94 13.65 9.46
N LYS A 108 1.85 14.61 9.62
CA LYS A 108 3.30 14.36 9.75
C LYS A 108 3.68 13.54 10.97
#